data_AF-A0AAD4T9N5-F1
#
_entry.id   AF-A0AAD4T9N5-F1
#
_cell.length_a   1.000
_cell.length_b   1.000
_cell.length_c   1.000
_cell.angle_alpha   90.00
_cell.angle_beta   90.00
_cell.angle_gamma   90.00
#
_symmetry.space_group_name_H-M   'P 1'
#
loop_
_entity.id
_entity.type
_entity.pdbx_description
1 polymer ?
#
loop_
_entity_poly.entity_id
_entity_poly.type
_entity_poly.pdbx_seq_one_letter_code
_entity_poly.pdbx_strand_id
1 'polypeptide(L)'
;NDDLQDYDWTVNSLPQYYLPNLKVVLIQDFMGLKVELDVVKFFLANAGVLQTVTIMIHECLSKDYKKQTQIASELLKFPRYSASCALEFMTPE
;
A
#
# COMPACT_ATOMS: atom_id res chain seq x y z
N ASN A 1 2.57 8.36 -27.80
CA ASN A 1 3.12 7.04 -27.45
C ASN A 1 3.63 7.09 -26.04
N ASP A 2 2.74 6.87 -25.10
CA ASP A 2 3.03 6.19 -23.84
C ASP A 2 1.66 5.78 -23.29
N ASP A 3 1.09 4.77 -23.96
CA ASP A 3 -0.06 4.04 -23.45
C ASP A 3 0.45 3.20 -22.28
N LEU A 4 0.57 3.82 -21.11
CA LEU A 4 0.62 3.10 -19.84
C LEU A 4 -0.72 2.39 -19.70
N GLN A 5 -0.81 1.20 -20.32
CA GLN A 5 -1.96 0.33 -20.20
C GLN A 5 -2.22 0.16 -18.70
N ASP A 6 -3.39 0.64 -18.27
CA ASP A 6 -4.06 0.30 -17.03
C ASP A 6 -4.29 -1.21 -17.08
N TYR A 7 -3.22 -1.97 -16.84
CA TYR A 7 -3.32 -3.39 -16.54
C TYR A 7 -4.10 -3.43 -15.24
N ASP A 8 -5.40 -3.60 -15.41
CA ASP A 8 -6.39 -3.73 -14.36
C ASP A 8 -6.10 -5.03 -13.61
N TRP A 9 -5.06 -4.98 -12.79
CA TRP A 9 -4.63 -6.03 -11.89
C TRP A 9 -5.60 -6.05 -10.71
N THR A 10 -6.88 -6.22 -11.02
CA THR A 10 -7.92 -6.25 -10.00
C THR A 10 -7.54 -7.31 -8.98
N VAL A 11 -7.44 -6.91 -7.72
CA VAL A 11 -7.07 -7.80 -6.61
C VAL A 11 -7.96 -9.06 -6.53
N ASN A 12 -9.12 -9.05 -7.19
CA ASN A 12 -10.01 -10.19 -7.37
C ASN A 12 -9.46 -11.31 -8.28
N SER A 13 -8.44 -11.02 -9.11
CA SER A 13 -7.73 -12.00 -9.93
C SER A 13 -6.36 -12.40 -9.38
N LEU A 14 -5.92 -11.80 -8.27
CA LEU A 14 -4.69 -12.24 -7.62
C LEU A 14 -4.95 -13.56 -6.92
N PRO A 15 -4.13 -14.61 -7.15
CA PRO A 15 -4.16 -15.79 -6.31
C PRO A 15 -4.11 -15.36 -4.84
N GLN A 16 -4.91 -16.00 -3.99
CA GLN A 16 -4.70 -15.87 -2.55
C GLN A 16 -3.32 -16.46 -2.25
N TYR A 17 -2.32 -15.59 -2.23
CA TYR A 17 -0.96 -15.98 -1.90
C TYR A 17 -0.87 -16.02 -0.40
N TYR A 18 -0.54 -17.17 0.15
CA TYR A 18 -0.24 -17.25 1.55
C TYR A 18 1.20 -16.76 1.74
N LEU A 19 1.36 -15.62 2.42
CA LEU A 19 2.66 -15.09 2.82
C LEU A 19 2.87 -15.35 4.33
N PRO A 20 3.08 -16.62 4.74
CA PRO A 20 3.02 -17.05 6.15
C PRO A 20 4.07 -16.41 7.05
N ASN A 21 5.14 -15.88 6.48
CA ASN A 21 6.32 -15.41 7.21
C ASN A 21 6.59 -13.91 7.01
N LEU A 22 5.77 -13.22 6.20
CA LEU A 22 6.00 -11.80 5.92
C LEU A 22 5.48 -10.95 7.08
N LYS A 23 6.41 -10.36 7.84
CA LYS A 23 6.12 -9.56 9.04
C LYS A 23 6.20 -8.06 8.80
N VAL A 24 7.12 -7.60 7.95
CA VAL A 24 7.38 -6.18 7.73
C VAL A 24 7.50 -5.91 6.24
N VAL A 25 6.89 -4.81 5.79
CA VAL A 25 6.99 -4.29 4.42
C VAL A 25 7.38 -2.81 4.48
N LEU A 26 8.39 -2.44 3.70
CA LEU A 26 8.79 -1.05 3.49
C LEU A 26 8.55 -0.69 2.03
N ILE A 27 7.80 0.39 1.79
CA ILE A 27 7.55 0.94 0.46
C ILE A 27 8.16 2.34 0.42
N GLN A 28 9.08 2.56 -0.52
CA GLN A 28 9.81 3.82 -0.68
C GLN A 28 9.24 4.63 -1.85
N ASP A 29 9.53 5.94 -1.85
CA ASP A 29 9.16 6.89 -2.90
C ASP A 29 7.68 6.86 -3.31
N PHE A 30 6.80 6.63 -2.33
CA PHE A 30 5.37 6.43 -2.57
C PHE A 30 4.69 7.73 -3.03
N MET A 31 4.10 7.72 -4.23
CA MET A 31 3.46 8.89 -4.85
C MET A 31 1.93 8.92 -4.69
N GLY A 32 1.32 7.84 -4.22
CA GLY A 32 -0.12 7.67 -4.09
C GLY A 32 -0.82 7.29 -5.39
N LEU A 33 -0.14 6.59 -6.28
CA LEU A 33 -0.70 6.06 -7.51
C LEU A 33 -1.56 4.81 -7.22
N LYS A 34 -2.56 4.56 -8.06
CA LYS A 34 -3.45 3.38 -7.96
C LYS A 34 -2.64 2.08 -7.83
N VAL A 35 -1.60 1.91 -8.65
CA VAL A 35 -0.72 0.73 -8.59
C VAL A 35 0.00 0.58 -7.25
N GLU A 36 0.41 1.67 -6.61
CA GLU A 36 1.08 1.59 -5.31
C GLU A 36 0.09 1.25 -4.20
N LEU A 37 -1.12 1.82 -4.26
CA LEU A 37 -2.22 1.52 -3.35
C LEU A 37 -2.62 0.04 -3.43
N ASP A 38 -2.75 -0.48 -4.65
CA ASP A 38 -3.09 -1.87 -4.85
C ASP A 38 -1.95 -2.80 -4.36
N VAL A 39 -0.67 -2.38 -4.40
CA VAL A 39 0.46 -3.13 -3.78
C VAL A 39 0.33 -3.17 -2.27
N VAL A 40 -0.02 -2.05 -1.63
CA VAL A 40 -0.31 -2.03 -0.19
C VAL A 40 -1.47 -2.98 0.12
N LYS A 41 -2.55 -2.91 -0.65
CA LYS A 41 -3.72 -3.79 -0.51
C LYS A 41 -3.34 -5.26 -0.65
N PHE A 42 -2.48 -5.59 -1.60
CA PHE A 42 -1.99 -6.95 -1.81
C PHE A 42 -1.33 -7.50 -0.54
N PHE A 43 -0.38 -6.77 0.05
CA PHE A 43 0.30 -7.22 1.26
C PHE A 43 -0.65 -7.34 2.45
N LEU A 44 -1.52 -6.33 2.65
CA LEU A 44 -2.52 -6.35 3.73
C LEU A 44 -3.48 -7.54 3.62
N ALA A 45 -3.86 -7.94 2.40
CA ALA A 45 -4.81 -9.03 2.16
C ALA A 45 -4.18 -10.43 2.23
N ASN A 46 -2.87 -10.56 1.99
CA ASN A 46 -2.22 -11.87 1.77
C ASN A 46 -1.24 -12.29 2.88
N ALA A 47 -0.82 -11.37 3.75
CA ALA A 47 0.13 -11.65 4.83
C ALA A 47 -0.54 -11.71 6.20
N GLY A 48 -0.83 -12.93 6.67
CA GLY A 48 -1.56 -13.13 7.93
C GLY A 48 -0.77 -12.88 9.21
N VAL A 49 0.57 -12.84 9.13
CA VAL A 49 1.45 -12.50 10.25
C VAL A 49 2.06 -11.09 10.12
N LEU A 50 1.53 -10.28 9.22
CA LEU A 50 2.04 -8.94 8.95
C LEU A 50 1.87 -8.06 10.19
N GLN A 51 2.96 -7.44 10.62
CA GLN A 51 3.03 -6.59 11.80
C GLN A 51 3.08 -5.12 11.42
N THR A 52 3.87 -4.77 10.40
CA THR A 52 4.06 -3.38 10.01
C THR A 52 4.15 -3.23 8.48
N VAL A 53 3.45 -2.23 7.96
CA VAL A 53 3.68 -1.68 6.62
C VAL A 53 4.10 -0.23 6.80
N THR A 54 5.32 0.10 6.40
CA THR A 54 5.85 1.46 6.43
C THR A 54 5.85 2.02 5.01
N ILE A 55 5.19 3.16 4.82
CA ILE A 55 5.12 3.89 3.56
C ILE A 55 5.93 5.17 3.71
N MET A 56 7.06 5.22 3.02
CA MET A 56 7.84 6.46 2.87
C MET A 56 7.33 7.20 1.64
N ILE A 57 6.70 8.34 1.89
CA ILE A 57 6.10 9.13 0.82
C ILE A 57 7.15 9.92 0.05
N HIS A 58 6.90 10.15 -1.24
CA HIS A 58 7.75 11.02 -2.05
C HIS A 58 7.67 12.48 -1.58
N GLU A 59 8.73 13.27 -1.77
CA GLU A 59 8.79 14.68 -1.34
C GLU A 59 7.66 15.54 -1.94
N CYS A 60 7.24 15.25 -3.18
CA CYS A 60 6.10 15.95 -3.77
C CYS A 60 4.79 15.67 -3.02
N LEU A 61 4.61 14.45 -2.51
CA LEU A 61 3.43 14.07 -1.74
C LEU A 61 3.49 14.61 -0.31
N SER A 62 4.68 14.74 0.29
CA SER A 62 4.85 15.27 1.65
C SER A 62 4.32 16.71 1.81
N LYS A 63 4.29 17.48 0.72
CA LYS A 63 3.75 18.85 0.68
C LYS A 63 2.24 18.93 0.42
N ASP A 64 1.60 17.84 0.00
CA ASP A 64 0.17 17.78 -0.32
C ASP A 64 -0.62 17.02 0.77
N TYR A 65 -0.96 17.72 1.85
CA TYR A 65 -1.71 17.16 2.98
C TYR A 65 -3.10 16.64 2.59
N LYS A 66 -3.74 17.25 1.59
CA LYS A 66 -5.07 16.83 1.13
C LYS A 66 -4.98 15.46 0.47
N LYS A 67 -4.00 15.27 -0.41
CA LYS A 67 -3.75 13.99 -1.07
C LYS A 67 -3.30 12.93 -0.07
N GLN A 68 -2.44 13.27 0.89
CA GLN A 68 -2.06 12.36 1.99
C GLN A 68 -3.29 11.87 2.78
N THR A 69 -4.19 12.78 3.16
CA THR A 69 -5.41 12.43 3.90
C THR A 69 -6.33 11.51 3.09
N GLN A 70 -6.45 11.76 1.78
CA GLN A 70 -7.23 10.91 0.87
C GLN A 70 -6.64 9.49 0.78
N ILE A 71 -5.33 9.39 0.58
CA ILE A 71 -4.60 8.11 0.53
C ILE A 71 -4.77 7.35 1.85
N ALA A 72 -4.56 8.01 2.98
CA ALA A 72 -4.73 7.38 4.28
C ALA A 72 -6.16 6.86 4.49
N SER A 73 -7.17 7.63 4.09
CA SER A 73 -8.58 7.21 4.13
C SER A 73 -8.85 5.98 3.25
N GLU A 74 -8.18 5.88 2.09
CA GLU A 74 -8.30 4.75 1.19
C GLU A 74 -7.65 3.49 1.76
N LEU A 75 -6.42 3.59 2.26
CA LEU A 75 -5.70 2.47 2.88
C LEU A 75 -6.40 1.90 4.11
N LEU A 76 -7.12 2.74 4.87
CA LEU A 76 -7.91 2.30 6.02
C LEU A 76 -9.12 1.42 5.61
N LYS A 77 -9.58 1.51 4.37
CA LYS A 77 -10.69 0.69 3.86
C LYS A 77 -10.25 -0.68 3.37
N PHE A 78 -8.95 -0.90 3.22
CA PHE A 78 -8.44 -2.17 2.70
C PHE A 78 -8.60 -3.29 3.72
N PRO A 79 -9.03 -4.49 3.27
CA PRO A 79 -9.12 -5.65 4.14
C PRO A 79 -7.73 -6.01 4.65
N ARG A 80 -7.62 -6.29 5.95
CA ARG A 80 -6.37 -6.71 6.60
C ARG A 80 -6.53 -8.13 7.09
N TYR A 81 -5.67 -9.03 6.62
CA TYR A 81 -5.62 -10.39 7.12
C TYR A 81 -5.09 -10.44 8.56
N SER A 82 -4.12 -9.58 8.86
CA SER A 82 -3.61 -9.36 10.22
C SER A 82 -4.30 -8.16 10.87
N ALA A 83 -5.10 -8.42 11.92
CA ALA A 83 -5.77 -7.37 12.68
C ALA A 83 -4.80 -6.47 13.47
N SER A 84 -3.59 -6.97 13.76
CA SER A 84 -2.56 -6.25 14.52
C SER A 84 -1.60 -5.47 13.62
N CYS A 85 -1.78 -5.48 12.30
CA CYS A 85 -0.86 -4.80 11.39
C CYS A 85 -0.97 -3.27 11.56
N ALA A 86 0.15 -2.64 11.94
CA ALA A 86 0.34 -1.20 11.91
C ALA A 86 0.61 -0.73 10.48
N LEU A 87 0.04 0.42 10.13
CA LEU A 87 0.30 1.10 8.87
C LEU A 87 0.88 2.46 9.22
N GLU A 88 2.13 2.68 8.83
CA GLU A 88 2.92 3.84 9.21
C GLU A 88 3.24 4.68 7.98
N PHE A 89 3.06 5.99 8.08
CA PHE A 89 3.49 6.95 7.07
C PHE A 89 4.70 7.70 7.58
N MET A 90 5.74 7.76 6.77
CA MET A 90 6.96 8.51 7.06
C MET A 90 7.22 9.50 5.94
N THR A 91 7.61 10.71 6.31
CA THR A 91 8.16 11.71 5.38
C THR A 91 9.63 11.40 5.11
N PRO A 92 10.14 11.66 3.89
CA PRO A 92 11.56 11.59 3.63
C PRO A 92 12.28 12.67 4.47
N GLU A 93 13.46 12.34 4.99
CA GLU A 93 14.32 13.25 5.76
C GLU A 93 14.87 14.41 4.92
#